data_AF-A0A2G9MWL0-F1
#
_entry.id   AF-A0A2G9MWL0-F1
#
_cell.length_a   1.000
_cell.length_b   1.000
_cell.length_c   1.000
_cell.angle_alpha   90.00
_cell.angle_beta   90.00
_cell.angle_gamma   90.00
#
_symmetry.space_group_name_H-M   'P 1'
#
loop_
_entity.id
_entity.type
_entity.pdbx_description
1 polymer ?
#
loop_
_entity_poly.entity_id
_entity_poly.type
_entity_poly.pdbx_seq_one_letter_code
_entity_poly.pdbx_strand_id
1 'polypeptide(L)' 'LLADYNSKTIRDYDVLMPHLLHIKDYNAAKRSVFIIMEDGKIGYKWVSEDPLKEPNYEEIKKFLK' A
#
# COMPACT_ATOMS: atom_id res chain seq x y z
N LEU A 1 -3.32 3.19 -13.97
CA LEU A 1 -2.90 1.95 -13.30
C LEU A 1 -1.44 1.69 -13.66
N LEU A 2 -0.66 1.15 -12.73
CA LEU A 2 0.75 0.79 -12.91
C LEU A 2 0.93 -0.71 -12.62
N ALA A 3 1.95 -1.33 -13.20
CA ALA A 3 2.26 -2.75 -13.01
C ALA A 3 3.65 -2.92 -12.39
N ASP A 4 3.72 -3.34 -11.12
CA ASP A 4 4.96 -3.67 -10.39
C ASP A 4 5.33 -5.15 -10.58
N TYR A 5 5.54 -5.57 -11.83
CA TYR A 5 5.66 -6.99 -12.20
C TYR A 5 6.86 -7.72 -11.58
N ASN A 6 7.89 -6.98 -11.17
CA ASN A 6 9.07 -7.52 -10.48
C ASN A 6 8.95 -7.42 -8.95
N SER A 7 7.83 -6.93 -8.44
CA SER A 7 7.62 -6.66 -7.01
C SER A 7 8.68 -5.75 -6.38
N LYS A 8 9.36 -4.91 -7.17
CA LYS A 8 10.42 -4.05 -6.64
C LYS A 8 9.83 -2.94 -5.79
N THR A 9 8.82 -2.25 -6.30
CA THR A 9 8.22 -1.09 -5.63
C THR A 9 7.61 -1.49 -4.29
N ILE A 10 6.86 -2.60 -4.27
CA ILE A 10 6.24 -3.09 -3.02
C ILE A 10 7.26 -3.58 -1.99
N ARG A 11 8.47 -3.98 -2.41
CA ARG A 11 9.59 -4.28 -1.50
C ARG A 11 10.23 -3.00 -0.97
N ASP A 12 10.50 -2.03 -1.85
CA ASP A 12 11.08 -0.74 -1.48
C ASP A 12 10.19 0.00 -0.46
N TYR A 13 8.87 -0.12 -0.57
CA TYR A 13 7.89 0.48 0.34
C TYR A 13 7.55 -0.40 1.57
N ASP A 14 8.17 -1.56 1.71
CA ASP A 14 7.95 -2.52 2.81
C ASP A 14 6.46 -2.94 2.94
N VAL A 15 5.83 -3.23 1.80
CA VAL A 15 4.42 -3.67 1.69
C VAL A 15 4.28 -4.95 0.88
N LEU A 16 5.33 -5.75 0.79
CA LEU A 16 5.24 -7.08 0.20
C LEU A 16 4.38 -8.01 1.06
N MET A 17 3.42 -8.67 0.43
CA MET A 17 2.64 -9.77 0.98
C MET A 17 3.00 -11.04 0.17
N PRO A 18 3.78 -11.98 0.71
CA PRO A 18 4.23 -13.17 -0.03
C PRO A 18 3.12 -14.23 -0.24
N HIS A 19 2.00 -14.11 0.48
CA HIS A 19 0.86 -15.01 0.39
C HIS A 19 -0.43 -14.20 0.35
N LEU A 20 -1.19 -14.31 -0.73
CA LEU A 20 -2.46 -13.63 -0.84
C LEU A 20 -3.59 -14.58 -0.43
N LEU A 21 -4.17 -14.35 0.73
CA LEU A 21 -5.21 -15.22 1.30
C LEU A 21 -4.73 -16.68 1.35
N HIS A 22 -5.41 -17.58 0.63
CA HIS A 22 -5.07 -19.00 0.56
C HIS A 22 -4.05 -19.33 -0.56
N ILE A 23 -3.62 -18.34 -1.35
CA ILE A 23 -2.65 -18.51 -2.44
C ILE A 23 -1.24 -18.34 -1.86
N LYS A 24 -0.49 -19.44 -1.83
CA LYS A 24 0.91 -19.46 -1.38
C LYS A 24 1.85 -18.96 -2.48
N ASP A 25 3.01 -18.49 -2.05
CA ASP A 25 4.11 -18.04 -2.92
C ASP A 25 3.67 -17.04 -4.02
N TYR A 26 2.71 -16.18 -3.67
CA TYR A 26 2.16 -15.16 -4.55
C TYR A 26 2.46 -13.79 -3.96
N ASN A 27 3.48 -13.13 -4.52
CA ASN A 27 3.85 -11.78 -4.14
C ASN A 27 2.75 -10.79 -4.58
N ALA A 28 2.03 -10.26 -3.59
CA ALA A 28 1.06 -9.19 -3.75
C ALA A 28 1.51 -7.96 -2.96
N ALA A 29 0.93 -6.80 -3.29
CA ALA A 29 0.99 -5.65 -2.40
C ALA A 29 0.02 -5.87 -1.23
N LYS A 30 0.44 -5.57 0.00
CA LYS A 30 -0.51 -5.27 1.08
C LYS A 30 -1.42 -4.13 0.62
N ARG A 31 -2.68 -4.14 1.02
CA ARG A 31 -3.55 -3.00 0.75
C ARG A 31 -2.99 -1.81 1.53
N SER A 32 -2.61 -0.76 0.81
CA SER A 32 -1.90 0.37 1.38
C SER A 32 -2.22 1.68 0.68
N VAL A 33 -2.09 2.79 1.41
CA VAL A 33 -2.20 4.16 0.91
C VAL A 33 -0.98 4.93 1.41
N PHE A 34 -0.32 5.61 0.49
CA PHE A 34 0.76 6.54 0.78
C PHE A 34 0.44 7.88 0.13
N ILE A 35 0.59 8.98 0.87
CA ILE A 35 0.49 10.34 0.32
C ILE A 35 1.89 10.94 0.37
N ILE A 36 2.39 11.32 -0.80
CA ILE A 36 3.71 11.92 -0.97
C ILE A 36 3.54 13.43 -1.03
N MET A 37 4.27 14.14 -0.16
CA MET A 37 4.28 15.60 -0.08
C MET A 37 5.17 16.18 -1.18
N GLU A 38 5.09 17.50 -1.40
CA GLU A 38 5.88 18.20 -2.43
C GLU A 38 7.40 18.05 -2.24
N ASP A 39 7.87 17.88 -1.01
CA ASP A 39 9.29 17.63 -0.69
C ASP A 39 9.73 16.17 -0.93
N GLY A 40 8.85 15.33 -1.47
CA GLY A 40 9.09 13.92 -1.76
C GLY A 40 8.99 12.99 -0.55
N LYS A 41 8.66 13.50 0.64
CA LYS A 41 8.48 12.66 1.84
C LYS A 41 7.07 12.08 1.94
N ILE A 42 6.94 10.96 2.65
CA ILE A 42 5.65 10.38 2.98
C ILE A 42 5.00 11.21 4.10
N GLY A 43 3.92 11.92 3.78
CA GLY A 43 3.13 12.68 4.76
C GLY A 43 2.04 11.85 5.44
N TYR A 44 1.57 10.80 4.76
CA TYR A 44 0.58 9.87 5.27
C TYR A 44 0.91 8.43 4.85
N LYS A 45 0.77 7.48 5.78
CA LYS A 45 0.92 6.05 5.53
C LYS A 45 -0.22 5.29 6.20
N TRP A 46 -0.87 4.45 5.43
CA TRP A 46 -1.79 3.44 5.92
C TRP A 46 -1.47 2.11 5.23
N VAL A 47 -1.34 1.03 6.02
CA VAL A 47 -1.05 -0.32 5.53
C VAL A 47 -1.92 -1.29 6.31
N SER A 48 -2.55 -2.23 5.60
CA SER A 48 -3.34 -3.29 6.22
C SER A 48 -2.65 -4.65 6.11
N GLU A 49 -2.65 -5.41 7.20
CA GLU A 49 -2.31 -6.83 7.19
C GLU A 49 -3.45 -7.70 6.64
N ASP A 50 -4.70 -7.20 6.71
CA ASP A 50 -5.87 -7.84 6.11
C ASP A 50 -6.15 -7.24 4.72
N PRO A 51 -6.02 -7.99 3.61
CA PRO A 51 -6.26 -7.48 2.27
C PRO A 51 -7.73 -7.09 2.01
N LEU A 52 -8.67 -7.49 2.87
CA LEU A 52 -10.09 -7.15 2.80
C LEU A 52 -10.45 -5.86 3.54
N LYS A 53 -9.60 -5.42 4.48
CA LYS A 53 -9.86 -4.20 5.26
C LYS A 53 -9.54 -2.97 4.44
N GLU A 54 -10.47 -2.02 4.40
CA GLU A 54 -10.30 -0.76 3.69
C GLU A 54 -9.70 0.36 4.55
N PRO A 55 -9.04 1.36 3.94
CA PRO A 55 -8.63 2.56 4.64
C PRO A 55 -9.84 3.44 5.02
N ASN A 56 -9.64 4.37 5.96
CA ASN A 56 -10.62 5.40 6.22
C ASN A 56 -10.51 6.52 5.17
N TYR A 57 -11.39 6.49 4.18
CA TYR A 57 -11.37 7.48 3.08
C TYR A 57 -11.61 8.92 3.55
N GLU A 58 -12.42 9.14 4.58
CA GLU A 58 -12.71 10.48 5.08
C GLU A 58 -11.50 11.08 5.82
N GLU A 59 -10.74 10.26 6.53
CA GLU A 59 -9.46 10.66 7.13
C GLU A 59 -8.44 11.07 6.05
N ILE A 60 -8.31 10.26 4.99
CA ILE A 60 -7.44 10.55 3.85
C ILE A 60 -7.83 11.87 3.17
N LYS A 61 -9.12 12.07 2.88
CA LYS A 61 -9.61 13.32 2.28
C LYS A 61 -9.38 14.53 3.18
N LYS A 62 -9.48 14.38 4.51
CA LYS A 62 -9.17 15.45 5.45
C LYS A 62 -7.68 15.79 5.46
N PHE A 63 -6.80 14.80 5.32
CA PHE A 63 -5.35 15.04 5.22
C PHE A 63 -4.98 15.82 3.95
N LEU A 64 -5.74 15.64 2.86
CA LEU A 64 -5.50 16.31 1.57
C LEU A 64 -6.05 17.74 1.48
N LYS A 65 -6.74 18.24 2.52
CA LYS A 65 -7.27 19.61 2.58
C LYS A 65 -6.28 20.55 3.24
#